data_AF-A0A382ICI6-F1
#
_entry.id   AF-A0A382ICI6-F1
#
_cell.length_a   1.000
_cell.length_b   1.000
_cell.length_c   1.000
_cell.angle_alpha   90.00
_cell.angle_beta   90.00
_cell.angle_gamma   90.00
#
_symmetry.space_group_name_H-M   'P 1'
#
loop_
_entity.id
_entity.type
_entity.pdbx_description
1 polymer ?
#
loop_
_entity_poly.entity_id
_entity_poly.type
_entity_poly.pdbx_seq_one_letter_code
_entity_poly.pdbx_strand_id
1 'polypeptide(L)' 'MTAFKNPENGNIETITRKDFYWCLLFGFLYFIKKKIWVHAIVSFLLVSVTYGLSLLIYPFFVKSILQKEYLKRGWEIVEK' A
#
# COMPACT_ATOMS: atom_id res chain seq x y z
N MET A 1 9.99 -5.16 10.87
CA MET A 1 9.44 -5.11 9.49
C MET A 1 8.36 -6.16 9.45
N THR A 2 7.22 -5.94 8.79
CA THR A 2 6.14 -6.94 8.82
C THR A 2 6.12 -7.64 7.49
N ALA A 3 6.51 -8.93 7.46
CA ALA A 3 6.39 -9.72 6.25
C ALA A 3 5.02 -10.42 6.23
N PHE A 4 4.40 -10.41 5.06
CA PHE A 4 3.15 -11.12 4.80
C PHE A 4 3.46 -12.23 3.82
N LYS A 5 3.10 -13.46 4.16
CA LYS A 5 3.26 -14.61 3.28
C LYS A 5 1.89 -14.94 2.69
N ASN A 6 1.82 -14.99 1.38
CA ASN A 6 0.65 -15.50 0.68
C ASN A 6 0.58 -17.02 0.84
N PRO A 7 -0.45 -17.59 1.48
CA PRO A 7 -0.58 -19.04 1.63
C PRO A 7 -0.83 -19.75 0.30
N GLU A 8 -1.38 -19.06 -0.71
CA GLU A 8 -1.76 -19.67 -1.99
C GLU A 8 -0.57 -19.84 -2.96
N ASN A 9 0.34 -18.87 -3.01
CA ASN A 9 1.50 -18.89 -3.93
C ASN A 9 2.86 -18.98 -3.22
N GLY A 10 2.90 -18.90 -1.89
CA GLY A 10 4.14 -18.83 -1.11
C GLY A 10 4.92 -17.51 -1.25
N ASN A 11 4.38 -16.51 -1.94
CA ASN A 11 5.00 -15.20 -2.12
C ASN A 11 5.11 -14.46 -0.78
N ILE A 12 6.29 -13.92 -0.48
CA ILE A 12 6.55 -13.16 0.74
C ILE A 12 6.69 -11.68 0.34
N GLU A 13 5.78 -10.84 0.82
CA GLU A 13 5.90 -9.38 0.67
C GLU A 13 6.23 -8.72 2.01
N THR A 14 7.32 -7.98 2.03
CA THR A 14 7.80 -7.29 3.23
C THR A 14 7.35 -5.85 3.24
N ILE A 15 6.43 -5.48 4.14
CA ILE A 15 6.09 -4.07 4.35
C ILE A 15 7.24 -3.41 5.12
N THR A 16 7.96 -2.53 4.42
CA THR A 16 9.09 -1.78 4.92
C THR A 16 8.76 -0.30 4.98
N ARG A 17 9.59 0.50 5.66
CA ARG A 17 9.53 1.97 5.57
C ARG A 17 9.74 2.48 4.13
N LYS A 18 10.30 1.67 3.24
CA LYS A 18 10.46 1.99 1.82
C LYS A 18 9.12 2.17 1.11
N ASP A 19 8.09 1.43 1.51
CA ASP A 19 6.73 1.55 0.94
C ASP A 19 6.10 2.92 1.24
N PHE A 20 6.48 3.54 2.36
CA PHE A 20 6.11 4.93 2.67
C PHE A 20 6.71 5.90 1.65
N TYR A 21 8.02 5.81 1.39
CA TYR A 21 8.70 6.68 0.43
C TYR A 21 8.22 6.44 -1.01
N TRP A 22 7.97 5.19 -1.40
CA TRP A 22 7.42 4.85 -2.69
C TRP A 22 5.98 5.37 -2.87
N CYS A 23 5.17 5.32 -1.81
CA CYS A 23 3.83 5.92 -1.83
C CYS A 23 3.89 7.46 -1.83
N LEU A 24 4.89 8.08 -1.22
CA LEU A 24 5.10 9.53 -1.28
C LEU A 24 5.49 9.99 -2.70
N LEU A 25 6.45 9.30 -3.34
CA LEU A 25 6.98 9.67 -4.65
C LEU A 25 6.07 9.25 -5.81
N PHE A 26 5.43 8.09 -5.69
CA PHE A 26 4.69 7.42 -6.77
C PHE A 26 3.28 6.98 -6.31
N GLY A 27 2.65 7.68 -5.37
CA GLY A 27 1.42 7.27 -4.66
C GLY A 27 0.43 6.45 -5.48
N PHE A 28 -0.15 7.05 -6.51
CA PHE A 28 -1.11 6.38 -7.40
C PHE A 28 -0.52 5.14 -8.10
N LEU A 29 0.65 5.27 -8.71
CA LEU A 29 1.34 4.20 -9.45
C LEU A 29 1.68 3.01 -8.54
N TYR A 30 1.99 3.27 -7.27
CA TYR A 30 2.27 2.25 -6.28
C TYR A 30 1.03 1.41 -5.94
N PHE A 31 -0.13 2.05 -5.76
CA PHE A 31 -1.40 1.31 -5.52
C PHE A 31 -1.85 0.50 -6.73
N ILE A 32 -1.64 1.00 -7.95
CA ILE A 32 -1.91 0.22 -9.17
C ILE A 32 -1.06 -1.05 -9.20
N LYS A 33 0.25 -0.95 -8.93
CA LYS A 33 1.13 -2.13 -8.93
C LYS A 33 0.69 -3.19 -7.91
N LYS A 34 0.17 -2.78 -6.75
CA LYS A 34 -0.39 -3.68 -5.72
C LYS A 34 -1.79 -4.23 -6.06
N LYS A 35 -2.38 -3.83 -7.19
CA LYS A 35 -3.78 -4.09 -7.57
C LYS A 35 -4.82 -3.53 -6.58
N ILE A 36 -4.52 -2.43 -5.89
CA ILE A 36 -5.43 -1.77 -4.96
C ILE A 36 -6.12 -0.61 -5.68
N TRP A 37 -7.10 -0.93 -6.52
CA TRP A 37 -7.75 0.01 -7.44
C TRP A 37 -8.54 1.12 -6.75
N VAL A 38 -9.24 0.80 -5.65
CA VAL A 38 -10.04 1.77 -4.90
C VAL A 38 -9.16 2.91 -4.38
N HIS A 39 -8.02 2.55 -3.79
CA HIS A 39 -7.10 3.52 -3.21
C HIS A 39 -6.30 4.26 -4.29
N ALA A 40 -6.02 3.62 -5.42
CA ALA A 40 -5.45 4.30 -6.58
C ALA A 40 -6.35 5.44 -7.08
N ILE A 41 -7.64 5.17 -7.32
CA ILE A 41 -8.59 6.19 -7.81
C ILE A 41 -8.75 7.32 -6.78
N VAL A 42 -8.88 6.98 -5.49
CA VAL A 42 -8.98 7.98 -4.42
C VAL A 42 -7.71 8.83 -4.33
N SER A 43 -6.51 8.23 -4.37
CA SER A 43 -5.24 8.97 -4.37
C SER A 43 -5.12 9.88 -5.59
N PHE A 44 -5.54 9.42 -6.77
CA PHE A 44 -5.51 10.23 -8.00
C PHE A 44 -6.44 11.44 -7.89
N LEU A 45 -7.68 11.22 -7.45
CA LEU A 45 -8.67 12.29 -7.25
C LEU A 45 -8.20 13.29 -6.20
N LEU A 46 -7.67 12.82 -5.08
CA LEU A 46 -7.11 13.67 -4.01
C LEU A 46 -5.90 14.46 -4.49
N VAL A 47 -4.99 13.85 -5.28
CA VAL A 47 -3.85 14.54 -5.89
C VAL A 47 -4.31 15.68 -6.78
N SER A 48 -5.31 15.45 -7.63
CA SER A 48 -5.85 16.47 -8.53
C SER A 48 -6.54 17.61 -7.78
N VAL A 49 -7.29 17.30 -6.71
CA VAL A 49 -8.04 18.31 -5.93
C VAL A 49 -7.13 19.11 -5.00
N THR A 50 -6.12 18.47 -4.40
CA THR A 50 -5.26 19.09 -3.37
C THR A 50 -3.90 19.53 -3.89
N TYR A 51 -3.68 19.53 -5.22
CA TYR A 51 -2.38 19.82 -5.84
C TYR A 51 -1.22 19.02 -5.22
N GLY A 52 -1.48 17.75 -4.90
CA GLY A 52 -0.47 16.87 -4.31
C GLY A 52 -0.29 16.97 -2.79
N LEU A 53 -1.00 17.85 -2.05
CA LEU A 53 -0.94 17.83 -0.57
C LEU A 53 -1.37 16.47 0.00
N SER A 54 -2.33 15.81 -0.64
CA SER A 54 -2.81 14.50 -0.21
C SER A 54 -1.76 13.40 -0.31
N LEU A 55 -0.72 13.56 -1.14
CA LEU A 55 0.41 12.62 -1.20
C LEU A 55 1.18 12.57 0.11
N LEU A 56 1.14 13.62 0.94
CA LEU A 56 1.82 13.65 2.24
C LEU A 56 1.06 12.88 3.32
N ILE A 57 -0.28 12.84 3.23
CA ILE A 57 -1.14 12.20 4.23
C ILE A 57 -1.33 10.71 3.93
N TYR A 58 -1.48 10.34 2.67
CA TYR A 58 -1.70 8.96 2.23
C TYR A 58 -0.65 7.93 2.72
N PRO A 59 0.67 8.20 2.71
CA PRO A 59 1.68 7.24 3.13
C PRO A 59 1.65 6.96 4.64
N PHE A 60 1.02 7.80 5.46
CA PHE A 60 0.73 7.43 6.85
C PHE A 60 -0.26 6.26 6.94
N PHE A 61 -1.21 6.18 6.00
CA PHE A 61 -2.22 5.14 5.97
C PHE A 61 -1.83 3.93 5.10
N VAL A 62 -0.83 4.04 4.21
CA VAL A 62 -0.46 2.97 3.27
C VAL A 62 -0.15 1.64 3.96
N LYS A 63 0.51 1.67 5.13
CA LYS A 63 0.80 0.44 5.89
C LYS A 63 -0.47 -0.25 6.36
N SER A 64 -1.42 0.52 6.90
CA SER A 64 -2.69 -0.01 7.39
C SER A 64 -3.56 -0.54 6.25
N ILE A 65 -3.57 0.17 5.10
CA ILE A 65 -4.27 -0.25 3.89
C ILE A 65 -3.69 -1.57 3.37
N LEU A 66 -2.37 -1.64 3.21
CA LEU A 66 -1.68 -2.85 2.75
C LEU A 66 -1.93 -4.03 3.69
N GLN A 67 -1.78 -3.83 4.99
CA GLN A 67 -2.05 -4.87 5.98
C GLN A 67 -3.49 -5.39 5.91
N LYS A 68 -4.49 -4.49 5.81
CA LYS A 68 -5.89 -4.89 5.65
C LYS A 68 -6.13 -5.65 4.34
N GLU A 69 -5.54 -5.20 3.23
CA GLU A 69 -5.66 -5.89 1.94
C GLU A 69 -5.00 -7.27 1.95
N TYR A 70 -3.83 -7.43 2.58
CA TYR A 70 -3.19 -8.73 2.75
C TYR A 70 -4.03 -9.66 3.62
N LEU A 71 -4.52 -9.17 4.75
CA LEU A 71 -5.43 -9.94 5.61
C LEU A 71 -6.71 -10.33 4.89
N LYS A 72 -7.30 -9.43 4.09
CA LYS A 72 -8.50 -9.69 3.30
C LYS A 72 -8.25 -10.74 2.20
N ARG A 73 -7.02 -10.81 1.68
CA ARG A 73 -6.57 -11.86 0.76
C ARG A 73 -6.17 -13.16 1.48
N GLY A 74 -6.29 -13.24 2.80
CA GLY A 74 -5.95 -14.41 3.59
C GLY A 74 -4.45 -14.58 3.83
N TRP A 75 -3.64 -13.54 3.65
CA TRP A 75 -2.19 -13.64 3.83
C TRP A 75 -1.83 -13.71 5.32
N GLU A 76 -0.88 -14.58 5.65
CA GLU A 76 -0.44 -14.79 7.02
C GLU A 76 0.68 -13.81 7.38
N ILE A 77 0.63 -13.29 8.61
CA ILE A 77 1.66 -12.40 9.14
C ILE A 77 2.85 -13.28 9.55
N VAL A 78 3.94 -13.19 8.80
CA VAL A 78 5.22 -13.78 9.16
C VAL A 78 6.07 -12.66 9.72
N GLU A 79 5.87 -12.35 11.00
CA GLU A 79 6.73 -11.40 11.68
C GLU A 79 8.13 -12.02 11.81
N LYS A 80 9.15 -11.32 11.33
CA LYS A 80 10.55 -11.77 11.34
C LYS A 80 11.44 -10.68 11.92
#